data_AF-A0A926LM12-F1
#
_entry.id   AF-A0A926LM12-F1
#
_cell.length_a   1.000
_cell.length_b   1.000
_cell.length_c   1.000
_cell.angle_alpha   90.00
_cell.angle_beta   90.00
_cell.angle_gamma   90.00
#
_symmetry.space_group_name_H-M   'P 1'
#
loop_
_entity.id
_entity.type
_entity.pdbx_description
1 polymer ?
#
loop_
_entity_poly.entity_id
_entity_poly.type
_entity_poly.pdbx_seq_one_letter_code
_entity_poly.pdbx_strand_id
1 'polypeptide(L)'
;MPLHAIEIILTRTVRGVELKVARRISGMPMASSHDGKSIAVLVSARDEELAIRKVWRRLQDSLPIDVLCTLFPGPDGILRMSIPFTYGVKRRIRSWARAAGKSPEEFLSTAVKEALARDRSTDAASQDCALNFLLHSCTWLDLPLEITDRLAVSRLPLPLENLVRRISTSGSRLAITGDAGPIATLVSEQELKRLDDLLAITEGERGERDNVSGARGHKSTPEKCAGESPHVEEPP
;
A
#
# COMPACT_ATOMS: atom_id res chain seq x y z
N MET A 1 10.67 15.00 21.45
CA MET A 1 10.61 13.86 20.51
C MET A 1 9.15 13.64 20.13
N PRO A 2 8.82 13.52 18.84
CA PRO A 2 7.45 13.30 18.39
C PRO A 2 6.85 12.01 18.97
N LEU A 3 5.53 12.01 19.14
CA LEU A 3 4.75 10.83 19.51
C LEU A 3 4.17 10.22 18.24
N HIS A 4 4.44 8.93 18.03
CA HIS A 4 3.91 8.17 16.91
C HIS A 4 2.86 7.19 17.43
N ALA A 5 1.71 7.17 16.76
CA ALA A 5 0.65 6.23 17.04
C ALA A 5 0.78 5.02 16.11
N ILE A 6 0.98 3.84 16.68
CA ILE A 6 1.19 2.58 15.97
C ILE A 6 0.03 1.64 16.30
N GLU A 7 -0.64 1.12 15.27
CA GLU A 7 -1.58 0.02 15.37
C GLU A 7 -0.84 -1.30 15.24
N ILE A 8 -1.19 -2.25 16.10
CA ILE A 8 -0.71 -3.62 16.11
C ILE A 8 -1.89 -4.49 15.74
N ILE A 9 -1.80 -5.21 14.63
CA ILE A 9 -2.74 -6.29 14.27
C ILE A 9 -2.17 -7.59 14.82
N LEU A 10 -3.03 -8.39 15.44
CA LEU A 10 -2.65 -9.60 16.15
C LEU A 10 -3.15 -10.85 15.41
N THR A 11 -2.35 -11.92 15.43
CA THR A 11 -2.72 -13.21 14.84
C THR A 11 -3.86 -13.91 15.61
N ARG A 12 -4.02 -13.59 16.91
CA ARG A 12 -5.14 -14.04 17.76
C ARG A 12 -5.65 -12.91 18.64
N THR A 13 -6.87 -13.06 19.15
CA THR A 13 -7.41 -12.14 20.14
C THR A 13 -6.57 -12.18 21.42
N VAL A 14 -6.29 -11.01 21.97
CA VAL A 14 -5.55 -10.82 23.21
C VAL A 14 -6.52 -10.39 24.32
N ARG A 15 -6.45 -11.07 25.47
CA ARG A 15 -7.31 -10.76 26.62
C ARG A 15 -6.77 -9.57 27.42
N GLY A 16 -7.64 -8.91 28.18
CA GLY A 16 -7.24 -7.76 29.02
C GLY A 16 -6.11 -8.05 30.01
N VAL A 17 -6.00 -9.29 30.50
CA VAL A 17 -4.89 -9.71 31.39
C VAL A 17 -3.56 -9.76 30.65
N GLU A 18 -3.51 -10.38 29.47
CA GLU A 18 -2.32 -10.43 28.61
C GLU A 18 -1.88 -9.00 28.23
N LEU A 19 -2.83 -8.14 27.85
CA LEU A 19 -2.55 -6.74 27.54
C LEU A 19 -1.99 -5.96 28.74
N LYS A 20 -2.51 -6.21 29.95
CA LYS A 20 -2.02 -5.58 31.19
C LYS A 20 -0.58 -6.00 31.50
N VAL A 21 -0.24 -7.27 31.25
CA VAL A 21 1.13 -7.78 31.38
C VAL A 21 2.05 -7.15 30.33
N ALA A 22 1.65 -7.14 29.06
CA ALA A 22 2.41 -6.52 27.98
C ALA A 22 2.66 -5.02 28.23
N ARG A 23 1.65 -4.29 28.72
CA ARG A 23 1.76 -2.88 29.12
C ARG A 23 2.77 -2.69 30.27
N ARG A 24 2.75 -3.58 31.27
CA ARG A 24 3.69 -3.52 32.41
C ARG A 24 5.13 -3.77 31.97
N ILE A 25 5.36 -4.79 31.12
CA ILE A 25 6.70 -5.18 30.65
C ILE A 25 7.28 -4.13 29.70
N SER A 26 6.49 -3.68 28.72
CA SER A 26 6.96 -2.73 27.69
C SER A 26 7.06 -1.29 28.19
N GLY A 27 6.29 -0.93 29.23
CA GLY A 27 6.12 0.43 29.72
C GLY A 27 5.44 1.36 28.71
N MET A 28 4.77 0.82 27.68
CA MET A 28 4.12 1.60 26.64
C MET A 28 2.63 1.84 26.96
N PRO A 29 2.10 3.04 26.69
CA PRO A 29 0.66 3.28 26.71
C PRO A 29 -0.01 2.53 25.54
N MET A 30 -1.00 1.70 25.85
CA MET A 30 -1.67 0.81 24.90
C MET A 30 -3.18 0.80 25.15
N ALA A 31 -3.98 0.72 24.09
CA ALA A 31 -5.42 0.51 24.13
C ALA A 31 -5.81 -0.55 23.10
N SER A 32 -6.63 -1.53 23.48
CA SER A 32 -7.14 -2.52 22.51
C SER A 32 -8.43 -2.05 21.86
N SER A 33 -8.66 -2.53 20.64
CA SER A 33 -9.96 -2.56 20.01
C SER A 33 -10.95 -3.41 20.82
N HIS A 34 -12.24 -3.26 20.51
CA HIS A 34 -13.32 -4.03 21.12
C HIS A 34 -13.18 -5.54 20.90
N ASP A 35 -12.71 -5.97 19.72
CA ASP A 35 -12.51 -7.38 19.38
C ASP A 35 -11.19 -7.96 19.92
N GLY A 36 -10.31 -7.12 20.48
CA GLY A 36 -9.00 -7.52 20.99
C GLY A 36 -8.04 -8.03 19.92
N LYS A 37 -8.32 -7.80 18.63
CA LYS A 37 -7.42 -8.15 17.51
C LYS A 37 -6.53 -7.02 17.06
N SER A 38 -6.85 -5.78 17.42
CA SER A 38 -5.95 -4.65 17.21
C SER A 38 -5.65 -3.90 18.50
N ILE A 39 -4.45 -3.35 18.58
CA ILE A 39 -3.99 -2.55 19.71
C ILE A 39 -3.37 -1.27 19.16
N ALA A 40 -3.81 -0.11 19.65
CA ALA A 40 -3.15 1.16 19.43
C ALA A 40 -2.10 1.41 20.52
N VAL A 41 -0.90 1.81 20.13
CA VAL A 41 0.25 2.10 21.00
C VAL A 41 0.81 3.48 20.67
N LEU A 42 1.09 4.29 21.70
CA LEU A 42 1.82 5.55 21.51
C LEU A 42 3.29 5.37 21.88
N VAL A 43 4.17 5.73 20.95
CA VAL A 43 5.63 5.58 21.12
C VAL A 43 6.32 6.88 20.80
N SER A 44 7.14 7.36 21.74
CA SER A 44 8.08 8.46 21.50
C SER A 44 9.31 7.93 20.76
N ALA A 45 9.56 8.47 19.57
CA ALA A 45 10.69 8.13 18.69
C ALA A 45 11.12 9.37 17.87
N ARG A 46 12.20 9.26 17.11
CA ARG A 46 12.66 10.34 16.21
C ARG A 46 11.89 10.32 14.88
N ASP A 47 11.60 9.12 14.39
CA ASP A 47 10.90 8.85 13.14
C ASP A 47 9.99 7.61 13.32
N GLU A 48 9.11 7.39 12.35
CA GLU A 48 8.14 6.29 12.38
C GLU A 48 8.83 4.91 12.33
N GLU A 49 9.96 4.79 11.65
CA GLU A 49 10.67 3.51 11.51
C GLU A 49 11.29 3.07 12.84
N LEU A 50 11.86 4.01 13.59
CA LEU A 50 12.32 3.80 14.95
C LEU A 50 11.16 3.54 15.90
N ALA A 51 10.01 4.16 15.70
CA ALA A 51 8.80 3.85 16.48
C ALA A 51 8.39 2.38 16.27
N ILE A 52 8.28 1.92 15.02
CA ILE A 52 7.95 0.53 14.66
C ILE A 52 9.00 -0.44 15.23
N ARG A 53 10.29 -0.17 15.04
CA ARG A 53 11.38 -1.03 15.57
C ARG A 53 11.33 -1.12 17.10
N LYS A 54 10.98 -0.02 17.77
CA LYS A 54 10.83 0.02 19.23
C LYS A 54 9.62 -0.78 19.71
N VAL A 55 8.50 -0.75 18.96
CA VAL A 55 7.33 -1.61 19.20
C VAL A 55 7.71 -3.08 19.06
N TRP A 56 8.31 -3.48 17.93
CA TRP A 56 8.78 -4.86 17.73
C TRP A 56 9.66 -5.34 18.89
N ARG A 57 10.74 -4.61 19.18
CA ARG A 57 11.70 -5.01 20.22
C ARG A 57 11.06 -5.18 21.60
N ARG A 58 10.06 -4.37 21.95
CA ARG A 58 9.46 -4.41 23.30
C ARG A 58 8.27 -5.35 23.41
N LEU A 59 7.60 -5.66 22.30
CA LEU A 59 6.32 -6.35 22.34
C LEU A 59 6.32 -7.69 21.60
N GLN A 60 7.29 -7.99 20.73
CA GLN A 60 7.33 -9.22 19.93
C GLN A 60 7.26 -10.50 20.79
N ASP A 61 7.89 -10.50 21.96
CA ASP A 61 7.92 -11.67 22.85
C ASP A 61 6.70 -11.73 23.77
N SER A 62 5.92 -10.65 23.86
CA SER A 62 4.79 -10.51 24.78
C SER A 62 3.43 -10.59 24.09
N LEU A 63 3.38 -10.33 22.78
CA LEU A 63 2.16 -10.26 22.00
C LEU A 63 2.31 -11.04 20.68
N PRO A 64 1.23 -11.70 20.23
CA PRO A 64 1.23 -12.45 18.97
C PRO A 64 1.06 -11.49 17.77
N ILE A 65 2.05 -10.63 17.55
CA ILE A 65 2.04 -9.56 16.52
C ILE A 65 2.04 -10.18 15.12
N ASP A 66 1.07 -9.78 14.30
CA ASP A 66 1.00 -10.10 12.88
C ASP A 66 1.53 -8.93 12.05
N VAL A 67 0.99 -7.72 12.25
CA VAL A 67 1.36 -6.55 11.46
C VAL A 67 1.45 -5.33 12.37
N LEU A 68 2.43 -4.47 12.13
CA LEU A 68 2.48 -3.12 12.71
C LEU A 68 2.15 -2.10 11.64
N CYS A 69 1.33 -1.09 11.94
CA CYS A 69 1.02 -0.01 11.01
C CYS A 69 1.04 1.35 11.73
N THR A 70 1.51 2.42 11.10
CA THR A 70 1.31 3.77 11.64
C THR A 70 -0.16 4.14 11.48
N LEU A 71 -0.78 4.66 12.55
CA LEU A 71 -2.18 5.08 12.51
C LEU A 71 -2.41 6.33 11.66
N PHE A 72 -1.38 7.18 11.59
CA PHE A 72 -1.37 8.41 10.83
C PHE A 72 -0.24 8.37 9.79
N PRO A 73 -0.44 9.01 8.63
CA PRO A 73 0.64 9.19 7.67
C PRO A 73 1.76 10.04 8.28
N GLY A 74 3.00 9.73 7.92
CA GLY A 74 4.14 10.56 8.26
C GLY A 74 4.12 11.91 7.52
N PRO A 75 5.15 12.76 7.72
CA PRO A 75 5.30 14.04 7.01
C PRO A 75 5.36 13.89 5.49
N ASP A 76 5.72 12.70 5.02
CA ASP A 76 5.81 12.29 3.63
C ASP A 76 4.45 11.83 3.04
N GLY A 77 3.40 11.86 3.86
CA GLY A 77 2.05 11.42 3.54
C GLY A 77 1.85 9.91 3.62
N ILE A 78 2.84 9.17 4.15
CA ILE A 78 2.94 7.72 4.01
C ILE A 78 2.73 6.98 5.35
N LEU A 79 1.82 6.00 5.34
CA LEU A 79 1.51 5.04 6.39
C LEU A 79 2.53 3.91 6.38
N ARG A 80 3.34 3.72 7.42
CA ARG A 80 4.33 2.64 7.42
C ARG A 80 3.72 1.36 7.98
N MET A 81 4.01 0.22 7.37
CA MET A 81 3.52 -1.10 7.74
C MET A 81 4.66 -2.10 7.83
N SER A 82 4.80 -2.81 8.94
CA SER A 82 5.82 -3.83 9.12
C SER A 82 5.20 -5.21 9.25
N ILE A 83 5.62 -6.11 8.36
CA ILE A 83 5.12 -7.48 8.26
C ILE A 83 6.29 -8.44 8.49
N PRO A 84 6.19 -9.37 9.44
CA PRO A 84 7.17 -10.42 9.62
C PRO A 84 7.03 -11.44 8.49
N PHE A 85 8.12 -11.66 7.76
CA PHE A 85 8.19 -12.72 6.77
C PHE A 85 9.14 -13.82 7.25
N THR A 86 8.75 -15.08 7.05
CA THR A 86 9.67 -16.20 7.26
C THR A 86 10.82 -16.14 6.26
N TYR A 87 11.97 -16.73 6.61
CA TYR A 87 13.16 -16.70 5.76
C TYR A 87 12.89 -17.24 4.34
N GLY A 88 12.11 -18.32 4.23
CA GLY A 88 11.71 -18.89 2.94
C GLY A 88 10.90 -17.92 2.07
N VAL A 89 9.96 -17.19 2.68
CA VAL A 89 9.16 -16.18 2.00
C VAL A 89 10.03 -14.99 1.57
N LYS A 90 10.92 -14.49 2.45
CA LYS A 90 11.87 -13.42 2.09
C LYS A 90 12.74 -13.80 0.90
N ARG A 91 13.26 -15.04 0.87
CA ARG A 91 14.07 -15.55 -0.25
C ARG A 91 13.26 -15.61 -1.55
N ARG A 92 12.01 -16.07 -1.51
CA ARG A 92 11.12 -16.11 -2.67
C ARG A 92 10.82 -14.72 -3.22
N ILE A 93 10.46 -13.78 -2.35
CA ILE A 93 10.21 -12.38 -2.73
C ILE A 93 11.44 -11.79 -3.42
N ARG A 94 12.63 -11.97 -2.85
CA ARG A 94 13.88 -11.50 -3.47
C ARG A 94 14.13 -12.15 -4.83
N SER A 95 13.85 -13.44 -4.98
CA SER A 95 14.00 -14.14 -6.26
C SER A 95 13.04 -13.60 -7.31
N TRP A 96 11.77 -13.37 -6.96
CA TRP A 96 10.78 -12.82 -7.87
C TRP A 96 11.06 -11.37 -8.25
N ALA A 97 11.47 -10.56 -7.28
CA ALA A 97 11.87 -9.18 -7.54
C ALA A 97 13.06 -9.11 -8.50
N ARG A 98 14.09 -9.95 -8.29
CA ARG A 98 15.22 -10.07 -9.21
C ARG A 98 14.79 -10.51 -10.61
N ALA A 99 13.91 -11.51 -10.72
CA ALA A 99 13.38 -11.95 -12.01
C ALA A 99 12.59 -10.85 -12.73
N ALA A 100 11.95 -9.95 -11.98
CA ALA A 100 11.24 -8.79 -12.50
C ALA A 100 12.13 -7.55 -12.72
N GLY A 101 13.44 -7.62 -12.44
CA GLY A 101 14.36 -6.48 -12.52
C GLY A 101 14.07 -5.36 -11.52
N LYS A 102 13.35 -5.66 -10.44
CA LYS A 102 12.91 -4.70 -9.42
C LYS A 102 13.61 -4.96 -8.09
N SER A 103 13.65 -3.93 -7.25
CA SER A 103 13.96 -4.12 -5.84
C SER A 103 12.84 -4.96 -5.17
N PRO A 104 13.14 -5.83 -4.18
CA PRO A 104 12.13 -6.52 -3.36
C PRO A 104 11.01 -5.58 -2.88
N GLU A 105 11.42 -4.36 -2.61
CA GLU A 105 10.62 -3.25 -2.16
C GLU A 105 9.56 -2.80 -3.18
N GLU A 106 10.01 -2.42 -4.36
CA GLU A 106 9.14 -2.04 -5.48
C GLU A 106 8.26 -3.20 -5.93
N PHE A 107 8.80 -4.42 -5.90
CA PHE A 107 8.04 -5.62 -6.24
C PHE A 107 6.86 -5.82 -5.29
N LEU A 108 7.09 -5.78 -3.97
CA LEU A 108 6.02 -5.90 -2.98
C LEU A 108 5.02 -4.74 -3.07
N SER A 109 5.51 -3.51 -3.23
CA SER A 109 4.67 -2.33 -3.44
C SER A 109 3.72 -2.53 -4.62
N THR A 110 4.25 -2.93 -5.78
CA THR A 110 3.46 -3.19 -6.99
C THR A 110 2.44 -4.30 -6.74
N ALA A 111 2.88 -5.43 -6.18
CA ALA A 111 2.01 -6.59 -5.94
C ALA A 111 0.85 -6.26 -4.97
N VAL A 112 1.11 -5.45 -3.93
CA VAL A 112 0.08 -4.99 -3.00
C VAL A 112 -0.90 -4.03 -3.69
N LYS A 113 -0.42 -3.10 -4.53
CA LYS A 113 -1.32 -2.22 -5.32
C LYS A 113 -2.25 -3.02 -6.20
N GLU A 114 -1.70 -3.98 -6.95
CA GLU A 114 -2.50 -4.80 -7.84
C GLU A 114 -3.49 -5.68 -7.07
N ALA A 115 -3.08 -6.24 -5.93
CA ALA A 115 -3.97 -7.01 -5.08
C ALA A 115 -5.13 -6.16 -4.56
N LEU A 116 -4.86 -4.94 -4.08
CA LEU A 116 -5.89 -4.00 -3.62
C LEU A 116 -6.81 -3.53 -4.76
N ALA A 117 -6.27 -3.29 -5.95
CA ALA A 117 -7.08 -2.93 -7.11
C ALA A 117 -8.04 -4.07 -7.49
N ARG A 118 -7.57 -5.33 -7.47
CA ARG A 118 -8.40 -6.51 -7.71
C ARG A 118 -9.48 -6.68 -6.64
N ASP A 119 -9.11 -6.52 -5.37
CA ASP A 119 -10.04 -6.61 -4.23
C ASP A 119 -11.18 -5.60 -4.37
N ARG A 120 -10.85 -4.31 -4.61
CA ARG A 120 -11.84 -3.24 -4.83
C ARG A 120 -12.77 -3.52 -6.01
N SER A 121 -12.21 -4.04 -7.11
CA SER A 121 -13.03 -4.38 -8.28
C SER A 121 -14.01 -5.52 -7.98
N THR A 122 -13.59 -6.48 -7.16
CA THR A 122 -14.42 -7.62 -6.73
C THR A 122 -15.52 -7.15 -5.79
N ASP A 123 -15.19 -6.29 -4.81
CA ASP A 123 -16.15 -5.70 -3.89
C ASP A 123 -17.19 -4.88 -4.61
N ALA A 124 -16.78 -4.00 -5.54
CA ALA A 124 -17.69 -3.19 -6.34
C ALA A 124 -18.65 -4.08 -7.15
N ALA A 125 -18.13 -5.12 -7.83
CA ALA A 125 -18.96 -6.07 -8.55
C ALA A 125 -19.94 -6.81 -7.62
N SER A 126 -19.51 -7.20 -6.41
CA SER A 126 -20.38 -7.87 -5.44
C SER A 126 -21.51 -6.95 -4.95
N GLN A 127 -21.21 -5.67 -4.75
CA GLN A 127 -22.18 -4.65 -4.33
C GLN A 127 -23.18 -4.36 -5.45
N ASP A 128 -22.72 -4.26 -6.70
CA ASP A 128 -23.58 -4.09 -7.87
C ASP A 128 -24.50 -5.31 -8.05
N CYS A 129 -23.98 -6.52 -7.86
CA CYS A 129 -24.81 -7.73 -7.88
C CYS A 129 -25.83 -7.74 -6.74
N ALA A 130 -25.46 -7.36 -5.53
CA ALA A 130 -26.38 -7.29 -4.38
C ALA A 130 -27.46 -6.21 -4.59
N LEU A 131 -27.09 -5.05 -5.12
CA LEU A 131 -28.02 -3.98 -5.48
C LEU A 131 -28.99 -4.45 -6.56
N ASN A 132 -28.49 -5.02 -7.65
CA ASN A 132 -29.33 -5.55 -8.73
C ASN A 132 -30.25 -6.67 -8.22
N PHE A 133 -29.74 -7.56 -7.38
CA PHE A 133 -30.56 -8.57 -6.73
C PHE A 133 -31.67 -7.93 -5.90
N LEU A 134 -31.37 -6.94 -5.05
CA LEU A 134 -32.40 -6.23 -4.28
C LEU A 134 -33.40 -5.51 -5.19
N LEU A 135 -32.96 -4.85 -6.26
CA LEU A 135 -33.88 -4.18 -7.18
C LEU A 135 -34.78 -5.16 -7.93
N HIS A 136 -34.30 -6.37 -8.23
CA HIS A 136 -35.07 -7.39 -8.95
C HIS A 136 -35.92 -8.30 -8.04
N SER A 137 -35.44 -8.63 -6.85
CA SER A 137 -36.11 -9.51 -5.89
C SER A 137 -37.16 -8.77 -5.07
N CYS A 138 -37.11 -7.45 -5.07
CA CYS A 138 -37.91 -6.62 -4.24
C CYS A 138 -38.82 -5.84 -5.19
N THR A 139 -39.98 -6.42 -5.49
CA THR A 139 -41.07 -5.78 -6.22
C THR A 139 -41.77 -4.80 -5.28
N TRP A 140 -41.14 -3.67 -4.97
CA TRP A 140 -41.69 -2.63 -4.06
C TRP A 140 -42.91 -1.89 -4.66
N LEU A 141 -43.33 -2.22 -5.88
CA LEU A 141 -44.36 -1.48 -6.59
C LEU A 141 -45.81 -1.85 -6.21
N ASP A 142 -46.03 -2.94 -5.45
CA ASP A 142 -47.40 -3.42 -5.16
C ASP A 142 -47.79 -3.44 -3.67
N LEU A 143 -46.94 -2.97 -2.75
CA LEU A 143 -47.28 -2.91 -1.31
C LEU A 143 -47.38 -1.46 -0.80
N PRO A 144 -48.53 -1.06 -0.21
CA PRO A 144 -48.65 0.24 0.43
C PRO A 144 -47.77 0.27 1.68
N LEU A 145 -46.62 0.96 1.58
CA LEU A 145 -45.65 1.09 2.67
C LEU A 145 -46.16 2.09 3.72
N GLU A 146 -46.58 1.59 4.89
CA GLU A 146 -46.49 2.37 6.11
C GLU A 146 -45.02 2.41 6.55
N ILE A 147 -44.39 3.56 6.39
CA ILE A 147 -42.96 3.80 6.63
C ILE A 147 -42.70 3.84 8.15
N THR A 148 -42.49 2.68 8.77
CA THR A 148 -41.83 2.62 10.09
C THR A 148 -40.71 1.58 10.19
N ASP A 149 -40.63 0.59 9.30
CA ASP A 149 -39.55 -0.39 9.34
C ASP A 149 -38.34 0.06 8.52
N ARG A 150 -37.47 0.82 9.20
CA ARG A 150 -36.12 1.12 8.73
C ARG A 150 -35.35 -0.19 8.53
N LEU A 151 -35.14 -0.57 7.28
CA LEU A 151 -34.14 -1.57 6.90
C LEU A 151 -32.75 -1.09 7.35
N ALA A 152 -32.34 -1.61 8.50
CA ALA A 152 -30.99 -1.43 9.00
C ALA A 152 -30.06 -2.28 8.13
N VAL A 153 -29.47 -1.66 7.11
CA VAL A 153 -28.31 -2.20 6.37
C VAL A 153 -27.12 -2.23 7.34
N SER A 154 -27.13 -3.23 8.22
CA SER A 154 -26.12 -3.42 9.25
C SER A 154 -25.25 -4.60 8.86
N ARG A 155 -24.02 -4.26 8.45
CA ARG A 155 -22.78 -4.99 8.75
C ARG A 155 -22.58 -6.37 8.14
N LEU A 156 -21.54 -6.48 7.32
CA LEU A 156 -20.68 -7.67 7.29
C LEU A 156 -19.40 -7.40 8.12
N PRO A 157 -18.81 -8.45 8.73
CA PRO A 157 -17.67 -8.33 9.62
C PRO A 157 -16.36 -8.48 8.82
N LEU A 158 -15.29 -7.79 9.25
CA LEU A 158 -13.91 -8.32 9.48
C LEU A 158 -12.80 -7.24 9.31
N PRO A 159 -11.58 -7.48 9.84
CA PRO A 159 -10.60 -6.44 10.20
C PRO A 159 -9.77 -5.88 9.04
N LEU A 160 -9.77 -6.52 7.86
CA LEU A 160 -8.99 -6.06 6.70
C LEU A 160 -9.70 -4.94 5.92
N GLU A 161 -11.03 -5.05 5.77
CA GLU A 161 -11.86 -4.01 5.14
C GLU A 161 -11.68 -2.66 5.84
N ASN A 162 -11.48 -2.62 7.16
CA ASN A 162 -11.26 -1.35 7.87
C ASN A 162 -9.91 -0.72 7.54
N LEU A 163 -8.86 -1.51 7.27
CA LEU A 163 -7.56 -1.00 6.83
C LEU A 163 -7.67 -0.46 5.40
N VAL A 164 -8.27 -1.23 4.50
CA VAL A 164 -8.51 -0.84 3.10
C VAL A 164 -9.40 0.40 3.03
N ARG A 165 -10.50 0.42 3.79
CA ARG A 165 -11.43 1.55 3.88
C ARG A 165 -10.76 2.78 4.49
N ARG A 166 -9.94 2.65 5.55
CA ARG A 166 -9.17 3.76 6.11
C ARG A 166 -8.21 4.34 5.09
N ILE A 167 -7.38 3.50 4.45
CA ILE A 167 -6.46 3.93 3.38
C ILE A 167 -7.22 4.62 2.24
N SER A 168 -8.40 4.10 1.89
CA SER A 168 -9.24 4.67 0.81
C SER A 168 -9.89 6.00 1.19
N THR A 169 -10.30 6.19 2.44
CA THR A 169 -10.90 7.45 2.92
C THR A 169 -9.89 8.53 3.27
N SER A 170 -8.65 8.18 3.64
CA SER A 170 -7.67 9.15 4.14
C SER A 170 -6.72 9.69 3.07
N GLY A 171 -6.80 9.20 1.82
CA GLY A 171 -5.90 9.58 0.73
C GLY A 171 -4.41 9.27 1.02
N SER A 172 -4.13 8.45 2.03
CA SER A 172 -2.79 8.26 2.57
C SER A 172 -2.01 7.22 1.78
N ARG A 173 -0.71 7.46 1.66
CA ARG A 173 0.25 6.54 1.02
C ARG A 173 0.57 5.39 1.98
N LEU A 174 1.12 4.25 1.57
CA LEU A 174 1.49 3.13 2.48
C LEU A 174 2.93 2.62 2.23
N ALA A 175 3.84 2.86 3.16
CA ALA A 175 5.16 2.29 3.14
C ALA A 175 5.16 0.91 3.80
N ILE A 176 5.92 -0.04 3.29
CA ILE A 176 6.17 -1.30 4.01
C ILE A 176 7.57 -1.18 4.62
N THR A 177 7.82 -1.64 5.84
CA THR A 177 9.14 -1.65 6.48
C THR A 177 9.46 -3.03 7.01
N GLY A 178 10.68 -3.50 6.77
CA GLY A 178 11.17 -4.77 7.29
C GLY A 178 12.04 -4.58 8.51
N ASP A 179 12.38 -5.71 9.10
CA ASP A 179 13.30 -5.82 10.23
C ASP A 179 14.74 -5.37 9.90
N ALA A 180 15.07 -5.08 8.63
CA ALA A 180 16.37 -4.56 8.18
C ALA A 180 16.35 -3.10 7.64
N GLY A 181 15.20 -2.42 7.67
CA GLY A 181 15.07 -1.06 7.10
C GLY A 181 13.77 -0.86 6.30
N PRO A 182 13.56 0.33 5.72
CA PRO A 182 12.35 0.63 4.95
C PRO A 182 12.27 -0.22 3.68
N ILE A 183 11.10 -0.84 3.43
CA ILE A 183 10.82 -1.83 2.38
C ILE A 183 9.94 -1.30 1.25
N ALA A 184 9.22 -0.19 1.31
CA ALA A 184 8.47 0.32 0.16
C ALA A 184 7.81 1.63 0.53
N THR A 185 7.34 2.36 -0.47
CA THR A 185 6.53 3.58 -0.33
C THR A 185 5.41 3.52 -1.37
N LEU A 186 4.15 3.34 -0.97
CA LEU A 186 3.00 3.26 -1.88
C LEU A 186 2.44 4.66 -2.14
N VAL A 187 2.57 5.15 -3.36
CA VAL A 187 1.87 6.35 -3.88
C VAL A 187 0.36 6.06 -4.04
N SER A 188 -0.50 7.03 -3.69
CA SER A 188 -1.97 6.90 -3.79
C SER A 188 -2.43 6.92 -5.25
N GLU A 189 -3.59 6.31 -5.53
CA GLU A 189 -4.21 6.24 -6.86
C GLU A 189 -4.61 7.63 -7.39
N GLN A 190 -4.87 8.60 -6.49
CA GLN A 190 -5.12 10.01 -6.84
C GLN A 190 -3.85 10.73 -7.32
N GLU A 191 -2.66 10.28 -6.91
CA GLU A 191 -1.39 10.82 -7.42
C GLU A 191 -0.90 10.10 -8.67
N LEU A 192 -1.29 8.84 -8.87
CA LEU A 192 -1.13 8.16 -10.17
C LEU A 192 -1.99 8.84 -11.26
N LYS A 193 -3.25 9.17 -10.96
CA LYS A 193 -4.07 9.98 -11.89
C LYS A 193 -3.48 11.37 -12.16
N ARG A 194 -2.98 12.06 -11.13
CA ARG A 194 -2.32 13.37 -11.32
C ARG A 194 -1.00 13.28 -12.10
N LEU A 195 -0.28 12.16 -12.04
CA LEU A 195 0.92 11.91 -12.84
C LEU A 195 0.58 11.57 -14.29
N ASP A 196 -0.48 10.80 -14.54
CA ASP A 196 -1.00 10.56 -15.89
C ASP A 196 -1.49 11.86 -16.54
N ASP A 197 -2.17 12.72 -15.79
CA ASP A 197 -2.59 14.05 -16.26
C ASP A 197 -1.39 14.97 -16.54
N LEU A 198 -0.33 14.92 -15.73
CA LEU A 198 0.90 15.71 -15.94
C LEU A 198 1.74 15.19 -17.13
N LEU A 199 1.76 13.88 -17.37
CA LEU A 199 2.42 13.28 -18.52
C LEU A 199 1.66 13.57 -19.83
N ALA A 200 0.33 13.59 -19.79
CA ALA A 200 -0.51 13.99 -20.93
C ALA A 200 -0.27 15.45 -21.36
N ILE A 201 0.06 16.35 -20.41
CA ILE A 201 0.41 17.74 -20.73
C ILE A 201 1.79 17.83 -21.41
N THR A 202 2.76 16.99 -21.02
CA THR A 202 4.10 17.00 -21.63
C THR A 202 4.17 16.32 -23.00
N GLU A 203 3.26 15.40 -23.32
CA GLU A 203 3.17 14.79 -24.65
C GLU A 203 2.39 15.66 -25.65
N GLY A 204 1.47 16.51 -25.16
CA GLY A 204 0.76 17.50 -25.98
C GLY A 204 1.66 18.62 -26.53
N GLU A 205 2.65 19.09 -25.76
CA GLU A 205 3.55 20.16 -26.21
C GLU A 205 4.63 19.69 -27.20
N ARG A 206 4.81 18.37 -27.36
CA ARG A 206 5.77 17.80 -28.34
C ARG A 206 5.15 17.57 -29.72
N GLY A 207 3.82 17.46 -29.81
CA GLY A 207 3.10 17.28 -31.07
C GLY A 207 2.86 18.56 -31.89
N GLU A 208 2.98 19.74 -31.27
CA GLU A 208 2.65 21.01 -31.93
C GLU A 208 3.87 21.73 -32.54
N ARG A 209 5.10 21.23 -32.33
CA ARG A 209 6.31 21.78 -32.97
C ARG A 209 6.72 21.08 -34.27
N ASP A 210 6.15 19.93 -34.60
CA ASP A 210 6.58 19.16 -35.78
C ASP A 210 5.73 19.43 -37.05
N ASN A 211 4.71 20.29 -36.98
CA ASN A 211 3.84 20.61 -38.13
C ASN A 211 4.20 21.89 -38.92
N VAL A 212 5.37 22.49 -38.69
CA VAL A 212 5.86 23.64 -39.48
C VAL A 212 7.28 23.38 -40.00
N SER A 213 7.46 22.44 -40.93
CA SER A 213 8.65 22.46 -41.81
C SER A 213 8.55 21.49 -43.01
N GLY A 214 7.47 21.58 -43.78
CA GLY A 214 7.47 21.07 -45.15
C GLY A 214 7.96 22.13 -46.13
N ALA A 215 9.25 22.17 -46.49
CA ALA A 215 9.71 22.57 -47.83
C ALA A 215 11.25 22.52 -48.02
N ARG A 216 11.65 21.67 -48.99
CA ARG A 216 12.77 21.80 -49.95
C ARG A 216 14.22 21.63 -49.46
N GLY A 217 14.91 20.72 -50.16
CA GLY A 217 16.26 21.01 -50.65
C GLY A 217 17.23 19.84 -50.70
N HIS A 218 17.34 19.22 -51.87
CA HIS A 218 18.42 18.32 -52.30
C HIS A 218 19.84 18.75 -51.90
N LYS A 219 20.72 17.79 -51.58
CA LYS A 219 21.90 17.40 -52.41
C LYS A 219 22.76 16.29 -51.78
N SER A 220 22.70 15.10 -52.39
CA SER A 220 23.80 14.28 -52.93
C SER A 220 25.21 14.26 -52.27
N THR A 221 25.56 13.07 -51.73
CA THR A 221 26.79 12.21 -51.97
C THR A 221 28.22 12.71 -51.64
N PRO A 222 29.26 11.84 -51.57
CA PRO A 222 29.37 10.43 -51.11
C PRO A 222 30.67 10.12 -50.29
N GLU A 223 30.90 8.83 -50.01
CA GLU A 223 32.22 8.15 -49.85
C GLU A 223 33.17 8.54 -48.69
N LYS A 224 33.53 7.58 -47.82
CA LYS A 224 34.78 6.79 -47.97
C LYS A 224 34.94 5.69 -46.93
N CYS A 225 35.67 4.67 -47.37
CA CYS A 225 35.94 3.36 -46.81
C CYS A 225 36.93 3.30 -45.64
N ALA A 226 36.96 2.11 -45.02
CA ALA A 226 38.08 1.43 -44.33
C ALA A 226 38.53 2.07 -43.00
N GLY A 227 39.01 1.35 -42.00
CA GLY A 227 39.36 -0.05 -41.74
C GLY A 227 39.44 -0.19 -40.20
N GLU A 228 39.32 -1.38 -39.63
CA GLU A 228 40.43 -2.21 -39.11
C GLU A 228 40.08 -2.59 -37.66
N SER A 229 40.32 -3.86 -37.32
CA SER A 229 40.13 -4.46 -35.99
C SER A 229 41.44 -4.38 -35.17
N PRO A 230 41.64 -5.20 -34.13
CA PRO A 230 41.38 -4.94 -32.71
C PRO A 230 42.69 -4.78 -31.89
N HIS A 231 42.61 -4.34 -30.63
CA HIS A 231 43.72 -4.55 -29.70
C HIS A 231 43.27 -4.83 -28.26
N VAL A 232 43.91 -5.87 -27.73
CA VAL A 232 43.91 -6.44 -26.38
C VAL A 232 44.73 -5.56 -25.44
N GLU A 233 44.32 -5.41 -24.17
CA GLU A 233 45.23 -5.31 -23.01
C GLU A 233 44.48 -5.44 -21.67
N GLU A 234 44.84 -6.47 -20.89
CA GLU A 234 44.64 -6.58 -19.43
C GLU A 234 45.70 -5.75 -18.69
N PRO A 235 45.43 -5.32 -17.43
CA PRO A 235 46.51 -5.33 -16.44
C PRO A 235 46.00 -5.68 -15.01
N PRO A 236 46.87 -5.59 -13.98
CA PRO A 236 47.36 -6.68 -13.14
C PRO A 236 46.54 -6.99 -11.87
#